data_AF-A0A2C9KD14-F1
#
_entry.id   AF-A0A2C9KD14-F1
#
_cell.length_a   1.000
_cell.length_b   1.000
_cell.length_c   1.000
_cell.angle_alpha   90.00
_cell.angle_beta   90.00
_cell.angle_gamma   90.00
#
_symmetry.space_group_name_H-M   'P 1'
#
loop_
_entity.id
_entity.type
_entity.pdbx_description
1 polymer ?
#
loop_
_entity_poly.entity_id
_entity_poly.type
_entity_poly.pdbx_seq_one_letter_code
_entity_poly.pdbx_strand_id
1 'polypeptide(L)'
;MHYRNINCQTANLHFISEFPARLVTTTTSSSTPETTTKILSTKIEWYTSTTAQPKIKTTSTVTMKQPMTTTTVNISSPPESRLQIYGSSEIIQELIEPLTIKCLYKTLIQGERDTSALQSLYLLHETNGVIAYINKQQPVIATIQGDNFKNVEGEIFDNESKDSYLQVTWNDLKRSESGKYFCEAYVNHSDGRFDKMNEMLTIIVKSPTFDDLVKVIQKLQRQAEVDKETVRENQHKIKTIQEDLDTKQQDIISLKEDMNTTKQDIMSIKEDLDTKSQNILSIRENFDTNKHNMIIFQDNLTMTVANLSAALMEVENSGKVFTFYIISLYSLCEAYILN
;
A
#
# COMPACT_ATOMS: atom_id res chain seq x y z
N MET A 1 -22.85 39.41 -13.26
CA MET A 1 -23.18 38.30 -12.32
C MET A 1 -24.38 37.57 -12.94
N HIS A 2 -24.36 36.31 -13.35
CA HIS A 2 -23.81 35.12 -12.74
C HIS A 2 -23.52 34.09 -13.86
N TYR A 3 -22.29 33.58 -13.89
CA TYR A 3 -21.95 32.32 -14.58
C TYR A 3 -22.63 31.17 -13.82
N ARG A 4 -23.36 30.28 -14.51
CA ARG A 4 -23.74 28.99 -13.92
C ARG A 4 -22.70 27.95 -14.31
N ASN A 5 -21.91 27.55 -13.31
CA ASN A 5 -21.07 26.37 -13.32
C ASN A 5 -21.90 25.13 -13.68
N ILE A 6 -21.52 24.44 -14.75
CA ILE A 6 -21.98 23.07 -15.03
C ILE A 6 -20.97 22.15 -14.34
N ASN A 7 -21.39 21.59 -13.21
CA ASN A 7 -20.63 20.61 -12.46
C ASN A 7 -20.79 19.25 -13.19
N CYS A 8 -19.77 18.80 -13.91
CA CYS A 8 -19.73 17.44 -14.44
C CYS A 8 -19.31 16.49 -13.31
N GLN A 9 -20.30 15.82 -12.70
CA GLN A 9 -20.05 14.66 -11.87
C GLN A 9 -19.84 13.44 -12.77
N THR A 10 -18.68 12.81 -12.63
CA THR A 10 -18.32 11.52 -13.23
C THR A 10 -19.22 10.43 -12.64
N ALA A 11 -20.15 9.91 -13.43
CA ALA A 11 -20.91 8.72 -13.08
C ALA A 11 -20.13 7.48 -13.53
N ASN A 12 -19.59 6.72 -12.57
CA ASN A 12 -19.06 5.39 -12.82
C ASN A 12 -20.20 4.48 -13.30
N LEU A 13 -20.17 4.06 -14.57
CA LEU A 13 -20.99 2.95 -15.04
C LEU A 13 -20.37 1.65 -14.52
N HIS A 14 -20.88 1.15 -13.40
CA HIS A 14 -20.72 -0.26 -13.05
C HIS A 14 -21.59 -1.10 -14.00
N PHE A 15 -20.97 -1.77 -14.96
CA PHE A 15 -21.60 -2.87 -15.68
C PHE A 15 -21.75 -4.06 -14.72
N ILE A 16 -22.94 -4.21 -14.14
CA ILE A 16 -23.36 -5.46 -13.50
C ILE A 16 -24.07 -6.28 -14.59
N SER A 17 -23.38 -7.27 -15.16
CA SER A 17 -24.01 -8.24 -16.06
C SER A 17 -24.58 -9.41 -15.24
N GLU A 18 -25.72 -9.20 -14.59
CA GLU A 18 -26.53 -10.31 -14.09
C GLU A 18 -27.69 -10.53 -15.07
N PHE A 19 -27.55 -11.56 -15.92
CA PHE A 19 -28.63 -12.01 -16.78
C PHE A 19 -29.61 -12.86 -15.95
N PRO A 20 -30.90 -12.49 -15.86
CA PRO A 20 -31.88 -13.34 -15.17
C PRO A 20 -32.19 -14.57 -16.03
N ALA A 21 -31.77 -15.75 -15.57
CA ALA A 21 -32.20 -17.04 -16.14
C ALA A 21 -33.37 -17.59 -15.32
N ARG A 22 -34.43 -18.07 -15.98
CA ARG A 22 -35.53 -18.76 -15.29
C ARG A 22 -35.44 -20.26 -15.59
N LEU A 23 -35.28 -21.07 -14.56
CA LEU A 23 -35.31 -22.53 -14.67
C LEU A 23 -36.77 -22.98 -14.71
N VAL A 24 -37.19 -23.61 -15.80
CA VAL A 24 -38.52 -24.24 -15.89
C VAL A 24 -38.31 -25.75 -15.91
N THR A 25 -38.74 -26.40 -14.83
CA THR A 25 -38.77 -27.86 -14.67
C THR A 25 -40.18 -28.37 -14.94
N THR A 26 -40.32 -29.23 -15.95
CA THR A 26 -41.56 -29.99 -16.17
C THR A 26 -41.31 -31.46 -15.87
N THR A 27 -42.00 -31.97 -14.85
CA THR A 27 -42.08 -33.38 -14.50
C THR A 27 -43.30 -33.98 -15.20
N THR A 28 -43.08 -34.98 -16.05
CA THR A 28 -44.16 -35.83 -16.54
C THR A 28 -43.96 -37.24 -15.97
N SER A 29 -45.03 -37.77 -15.38
CA SER A 29 -45.09 -39.14 -14.89
C SER A 29 -45.99 -39.95 -15.82
N SER A 30 -45.42 -40.92 -16.53
CA SER A 30 -46.19 -41.96 -17.20
C SER A 30 -46.24 -43.19 -16.29
N SER A 31 -47.45 -43.68 -15.98
CA SER A 31 -47.65 -44.90 -15.21
C SER A 31 -48.10 -46.04 -16.11
N THR A 32 -47.33 -47.13 -16.13
CA THR A 32 -47.78 -48.49 -16.46
C THR A 32 -47.33 -49.43 -15.33
N PRO A 33 -47.97 -50.61 -15.13
CA PRO A 33 -48.10 -51.22 -13.80
C PRO A 33 -46.83 -51.68 -13.07
N GLU A 34 -45.63 -51.60 -13.64
CA GLU A 34 -44.40 -52.13 -12.99
C GLU A 34 -43.17 -51.22 -13.06
N THR A 35 -43.28 -49.96 -13.49
CA THR A 35 -42.13 -49.02 -13.36
C THR A 35 -42.57 -47.56 -13.44
N THR A 36 -42.30 -46.78 -12.40
CA THR A 36 -42.53 -45.32 -12.41
C THR A 36 -41.30 -44.63 -12.96
N THR A 37 -41.28 -44.34 -14.25
CA THR A 37 -40.23 -43.51 -14.86
C THR A 37 -40.56 -42.03 -14.66
N LYS A 38 -39.78 -41.31 -13.86
CA LYS A 38 -39.86 -39.84 -13.76
C LYS A 38 -38.95 -39.23 -14.80
N ILE A 39 -39.52 -38.60 -15.82
CA ILE A 39 -38.74 -37.84 -16.82
C ILE A 39 -38.66 -36.40 -16.34
N LEU A 40 -37.46 -35.95 -16.01
CA LEU A 40 -37.17 -34.57 -15.64
C LEU A 40 -36.62 -33.84 -16.86
N SER A 41 -37.43 -32.98 -17.47
CA SER A 41 -36.96 -32.08 -18.54
C SER A 41 -36.68 -30.70 -17.96
N THR A 42 -35.44 -30.24 -18.11
CA THR A 42 -35.01 -28.89 -17.71
C THR A 42 -34.74 -28.08 -18.97
N LYS A 43 -35.44 -26.95 -19.12
CA LYS A 43 -35.20 -25.99 -20.20
C LYS A 43 -34.76 -24.67 -19.58
N ILE A 44 -33.66 -24.12 -20.08
CA ILE A 44 -33.15 -22.80 -19.69
C ILE A 44 -33.60 -21.82 -20.76
N GLU A 45 -34.36 -20.80 -20.36
CA GLU A 45 -34.77 -19.70 -21.24
C GLU A 45 -34.04 -18.42 -20.84
N TRP A 46 -33.34 -17.83 -21.81
CA TRP A 46 -32.61 -16.57 -21.66
C TRP A 46 -33.43 -15.42 -22.26
N TYR A 47 -33.45 -14.28 -21.58
CA TYR A 47 -34.09 -13.06 -22.07
C TYR A 47 -33.02 -11.97 -22.21
N THR A 48 -32.89 -11.39 -23.40
CA THR A 48 -32.14 -10.16 -23.61
C THR A 48 -33.13 -9.00 -23.69
N SER A 49 -33.03 -8.06 -22.76
CA SER A 49 -33.77 -6.78 -22.83
C SER A 49 -32.76 -5.66 -22.98
N THR A 50 -32.53 -5.21 -24.20
CA THR A 50 -31.64 -4.07 -24.47
C THR A 50 -32.45 -2.78 -24.32
N THR A 51 -32.26 -2.06 -23.23
CA THR A 51 -32.85 -0.72 -23.04
C THR A 51 -31.89 0.37 -23.50
N ALA A 52 -32.03 0.79 -24.76
CA ALA A 52 -31.54 2.07 -25.26
C ALA A 52 -32.66 2.77 -26.05
N GLN A 53 -33.55 3.45 -25.32
CA GLN A 53 -34.52 4.49 -25.74
C GLN A 53 -35.50 4.22 -26.92
N PRO A 54 -36.62 4.97 -26.99
CA PRO A 54 -37.90 4.41 -27.40
C PRO A 54 -38.14 4.58 -28.88
N LYS A 55 -38.29 3.47 -29.61
CA LYS A 55 -39.33 3.25 -30.63
C LYS A 55 -39.11 1.89 -31.28
N ILE A 56 -40.21 1.12 -31.35
CA ILE A 56 -40.39 -0.15 -32.07
C ILE A 56 -39.78 -1.37 -31.34
N LYS A 57 -40.59 -1.99 -30.46
CA LYS A 57 -40.36 -3.35 -29.98
C LYS A 57 -40.50 -4.31 -31.15
N THR A 58 -39.38 -4.78 -31.69
CA THR A 58 -39.36 -5.94 -32.59
C THR A 58 -38.78 -7.12 -31.81
N THR A 59 -39.66 -7.93 -31.23
CA THR A 59 -39.28 -9.15 -30.51
C THR A 59 -38.86 -10.20 -31.55
N SER A 60 -37.55 -10.48 -31.64
CA SER A 60 -37.04 -11.57 -32.48
C SER A 60 -36.72 -12.76 -31.59
N THR A 61 -37.54 -13.82 -31.68
CA THR A 61 -37.28 -15.11 -31.01
C THR A 61 -36.30 -15.92 -31.85
N VAL A 62 -35.06 -16.06 -31.38
CA VAL A 62 -34.08 -16.99 -31.96
C VAL A 62 -34.22 -18.34 -31.28
N THR A 63 -34.79 -19.33 -31.98
CA THR A 63 -34.88 -20.71 -31.48
C THR A 63 -33.68 -21.51 -31.98
N MET A 64 -32.66 -21.67 -31.14
CA MET A 64 -31.60 -22.66 -31.37
C MET A 64 -32.14 -24.04 -30.94
N LYS A 65 -32.40 -24.93 -31.90
CA LYS A 65 -32.71 -26.34 -31.65
C LYS A 65 -31.44 -27.16 -31.77
N GLN A 66 -30.94 -27.73 -30.68
CA GLN A 66 -29.93 -28.79 -30.71
C GLN A 66 -30.62 -30.17 -30.79
N PRO A 67 -30.06 -31.17 -31.51
CA PRO A 67 -30.62 -32.51 -31.59
C PRO A 67 -30.41 -33.27 -30.27
N MET A 68 -31.42 -34.02 -29.84
CA MET A 68 -31.32 -34.93 -28.69
C MET A 68 -30.50 -36.18 -29.07
N THR A 69 -29.41 -36.41 -28.35
CA THR A 69 -28.79 -37.74 -28.21
C THR A 69 -29.30 -38.38 -26.93
N THR A 70 -30.16 -39.38 -27.06
CA THR A 70 -30.52 -40.29 -25.96
C THR A 70 -29.42 -41.31 -25.76
N THR A 71 -28.70 -41.22 -24.65
CA THR A 71 -27.85 -42.30 -24.14
C THR A 71 -28.51 -42.82 -22.86
N THR A 72 -29.10 -44.01 -22.94
CA THR A 72 -29.48 -44.80 -21.76
C THR A 72 -28.20 -45.33 -21.12
N VAL A 73 -27.84 -44.80 -19.95
CA VAL A 73 -26.83 -45.42 -19.09
C VAL A 73 -27.51 -45.83 -17.79
N ASN A 74 -27.71 -47.14 -17.62
CA ASN A 74 -27.96 -47.71 -16.31
C ASN A 74 -26.65 -47.62 -15.51
N ILE A 75 -26.56 -46.73 -14.53
CA ILE A 75 -25.45 -46.68 -13.58
C ILE A 75 -25.99 -47.08 -12.21
N SER A 76 -25.82 -48.35 -11.85
CA SER A 76 -25.68 -48.74 -10.46
C SER A 76 -24.20 -49.03 -10.21
N SER A 77 -23.41 -47.98 -9.99
CA SER A 77 -22.08 -48.09 -9.37
C SER A 77 -21.93 -47.00 -8.30
N PRO A 78 -21.27 -47.29 -7.16
CA PRO A 78 -21.07 -46.32 -6.09
C PRO A 78 -20.15 -45.15 -6.53
N PRO A 79 -20.14 -44.02 -5.80
CA PRO A 79 -19.30 -42.87 -6.12
C PRO A 79 -17.82 -43.17 -5.80
N GLU A 80 -17.10 -43.72 -6.76
CA GLU A 80 -15.64 -43.94 -6.69
C GLU A 80 -14.89 -42.63 -6.96
N SER A 81 -13.71 -42.45 -6.32
CA SER A 81 -12.76 -41.35 -6.62
C SER A 81 -12.52 -41.23 -8.12
N ARG A 82 -12.33 -40.00 -8.63
CA ARG A 82 -12.25 -39.74 -10.09
C ARG A 82 -10.98 -38.99 -10.44
N LEU A 83 -10.29 -39.51 -11.46
CA LEU A 83 -9.21 -38.80 -12.14
C LEU A 83 -9.79 -38.02 -13.32
N GLN A 84 -9.30 -36.80 -13.56
CA GLN A 84 -9.72 -35.95 -14.67
C GLN A 84 -8.49 -35.26 -15.28
N ILE A 85 -8.46 -35.14 -16.61
CA ILE A 85 -7.42 -34.41 -17.34
C ILE A 85 -8.09 -33.37 -18.23
N TYR A 86 -7.53 -32.16 -18.25
CA TYR A 86 -8.03 -31.03 -19.03
C TYR A 86 -6.87 -30.35 -19.76
N GLY A 87 -7.14 -29.88 -20.98
CA GLY A 87 -6.25 -28.98 -21.72
C GLY A 87 -6.90 -27.60 -21.86
N SER A 88 -6.08 -26.55 -21.97
CA SER A 88 -6.56 -25.20 -22.31
C SER A 88 -7.30 -25.18 -23.65
N SER A 89 -6.88 -26.03 -24.60
CA SER A 89 -7.57 -26.34 -25.84
C SER A 89 -7.09 -27.70 -26.37
N GLU A 90 -7.94 -28.40 -27.13
CA GLU A 90 -7.57 -29.63 -27.84
C GLU A 90 -6.79 -29.36 -29.13
N ILE A 91 -6.97 -28.17 -29.71
CA ILE A 91 -6.26 -27.71 -30.90
C ILE A 91 -5.48 -26.46 -30.53
N ILE A 92 -4.18 -26.48 -30.74
CA ILE A 92 -3.25 -25.40 -30.39
C ILE A 92 -2.58 -24.89 -31.65
N GLN A 93 -2.51 -23.57 -31.81
CA GLN A 93 -1.70 -22.95 -32.85
C GLN A 93 -0.23 -22.83 -32.42
N GLU A 94 0.66 -23.47 -33.18
CA GLU A 94 2.12 -23.48 -32.98
C GLU A 94 2.65 -22.06 -32.76
N LEU A 95 3.47 -21.85 -31.72
CA LEU A 95 4.10 -20.56 -31.39
C LEU A 95 3.15 -19.36 -31.12
N ILE A 96 1.83 -19.58 -31.06
CA ILE A 96 0.85 -18.50 -30.79
C ILE A 96 0.17 -18.74 -29.46
N GLU A 97 -0.36 -19.95 -29.26
CA GLU A 97 -1.19 -20.27 -28.10
C GLU A 97 -0.40 -21.13 -27.11
N PRO A 98 -0.35 -20.76 -25.82
CA PRO A 98 0.19 -21.64 -24.81
C PRO A 98 -0.76 -22.81 -24.54
N LEU A 99 -0.20 -23.98 -24.29
CA LEU A 99 -0.96 -25.14 -23.82
C LEU A 99 -0.83 -25.21 -22.31
N THR A 100 -1.94 -25.39 -21.61
CA THR A 100 -1.94 -25.77 -20.19
C THR A 100 -2.67 -27.09 -20.07
N ILE A 101 -2.00 -28.12 -19.55
CA ILE A 101 -2.64 -29.38 -19.19
C ILE A 101 -2.71 -29.46 -17.67
N LYS A 102 -3.91 -29.73 -17.16
CA LYS A 102 -4.18 -29.91 -15.76
C LYS A 102 -4.75 -31.30 -15.52
N CYS A 103 -4.01 -32.10 -14.75
CA CYS A 103 -4.53 -33.30 -14.15
C CYS A 103 -5.09 -33.01 -12.76
N LEU A 104 -6.27 -33.53 -12.48
CA LEU A 104 -7.03 -33.30 -11.26
C LEU A 104 -7.50 -34.64 -10.71
N TYR A 105 -7.18 -34.92 -9.45
CA TYR A 105 -7.67 -36.07 -8.72
C TYR A 105 -8.67 -35.62 -7.65
N LYS A 106 -9.90 -36.10 -7.78
CA LYS A 106 -11.01 -35.82 -6.86
C LYS A 106 -11.25 -37.01 -5.97
N THR A 107 -11.02 -36.83 -4.67
CA THR A 107 -11.36 -37.81 -3.64
C THR A 107 -12.86 -37.71 -3.35
N LEU A 108 -13.60 -38.81 -3.54
CA LEU A 108 -15.02 -38.89 -3.20
C LEU A 108 -15.23 -39.71 -1.93
N ILE A 109 -16.08 -39.22 -1.03
CA ILE A 109 -16.39 -39.90 0.23
C ILE A 109 -17.12 -41.20 -0.07
N GLN A 110 -16.50 -42.33 0.29
CA GLN A 110 -17.18 -43.59 0.48
C GLN A 110 -17.17 -43.88 1.98
N GLY A 111 -18.36 -43.99 2.58
CA GLY A 111 -18.54 -44.09 4.03
C GLY A 111 -17.59 -45.10 4.68
N GLU A 112 -16.75 -44.60 5.58
CA GLU A 112 -16.05 -45.27 6.69
C GLU A 112 -15.27 -46.59 6.44
N ARG A 113 -15.05 -47.05 5.21
CA ARG A 113 -14.31 -48.32 5.01
C ARG A 113 -13.14 -48.35 4.04
N ASP A 114 -13.01 -47.38 3.12
CA ASP A 114 -11.90 -47.36 2.15
C ASP A 114 -11.22 -46.00 2.11
N THR A 115 -10.27 -45.74 3.01
CA THR A 115 -9.46 -44.51 2.97
C THR A 115 -8.38 -44.65 1.90
N SER A 116 -8.77 -44.35 0.67
CA SER A 116 -7.87 -44.36 -0.49
C SER A 116 -7.00 -43.11 -0.46
N ALA A 117 -5.69 -43.28 -0.34
CA ALA A 117 -4.71 -42.19 -0.24
C ALA A 117 -3.88 -42.09 -1.53
N LEU A 118 -4.04 -40.96 -2.23
CA LEU A 118 -3.22 -40.63 -3.40
C LEU A 118 -1.74 -40.54 -3.01
N GLN A 119 -0.90 -41.30 -3.71
CA GLN A 119 0.55 -41.31 -3.50
C GLN A 119 1.29 -40.47 -4.52
N SER A 120 0.83 -40.49 -5.77
CA SER A 120 1.51 -39.77 -6.84
C SER A 120 0.61 -39.50 -8.03
N LEU A 121 0.94 -38.42 -8.75
CA LEU A 121 0.38 -38.04 -10.03
C LEU A 121 1.50 -37.93 -11.06
N TYR A 122 1.26 -38.49 -12.23
CA TYR A 122 2.16 -38.41 -13.38
C TYR A 122 1.42 -37.83 -14.57
N LEU A 123 2.10 -36.97 -15.31
CA LEU A 123 1.69 -36.51 -16.62
C LEU A 123 2.69 -37.01 -17.65
N LEU A 124 2.20 -37.72 -18.67
CA LEU A 124 3.03 -38.37 -19.69
C LEU A 124 2.58 -37.98 -21.09
N HIS A 125 3.50 -38.03 -22.04
CA HIS A 125 3.24 -37.95 -23.47
C HIS A 125 3.56 -39.31 -24.12
N GLU A 126 2.78 -39.72 -25.12
CA GLU A 126 2.93 -41.03 -25.77
C GLU A 126 4.34 -41.30 -26.35
N THR A 127 5.03 -40.28 -26.86
CA THR A 127 6.39 -40.41 -27.40
C THR A 127 7.48 -39.85 -26.49
N ASN A 128 7.17 -38.83 -25.68
CA ASN A 128 8.18 -38.12 -24.88
C ASN A 128 8.31 -38.71 -23.46
N GLY A 129 7.47 -39.69 -23.11
CA GLY A 129 7.48 -40.33 -21.81
C GLY A 129 6.94 -39.41 -20.70
N VAL A 130 7.45 -39.56 -19.48
CA VAL A 130 7.04 -38.72 -18.35
C VAL A 130 7.43 -37.27 -18.65
N ILE A 131 6.50 -36.35 -18.43
CA ILE A 131 6.67 -34.90 -18.60
C ILE A 131 6.91 -34.25 -17.23
N ALA A 132 6.04 -34.59 -16.28
CA ALA A 132 6.09 -34.10 -14.92
C ALA A 132 5.43 -35.12 -13.99
N TYR A 133 5.85 -35.13 -12.73
CA TYR A 133 5.21 -35.93 -11.71
C TYR A 133 5.35 -35.28 -10.34
N ILE A 134 4.46 -35.65 -9.43
CA ILE A 134 4.51 -35.27 -8.03
C ILE A 134 4.24 -36.51 -7.18
N ASN A 135 5.05 -36.68 -6.15
CA ASN A 135 4.80 -37.68 -5.11
C ASN A 135 4.35 -36.96 -3.84
N LYS A 136 3.62 -37.68 -2.99
CA LYS A 136 3.17 -37.18 -1.70
C LYS A 136 4.35 -36.64 -0.88
N GLN A 137 4.18 -35.44 -0.33
CA GLN A 137 5.20 -34.72 0.47
C GLN A 137 6.51 -34.41 -0.27
N GLN A 138 6.51 -34.47 -1.61
CA GLN A 138 7.65 -34.09 -2.44
C GLN A 138 7.27 -32.93 -3.37
N PRO A 139 8.25 -32.07 -3.73
CA PRO A 139 8.02 -31.04 -4.75
C PRO A 139 7.76 -31.68 -6.11
N VAL A 140 7.09 -30.94 -6.99
CA VAL A 140 6.86 -31.39 -8.37
C VAL A 140 8.17 -31.46 -9.13
N ILE A 141 8.35 -32.51 -9.93
CA ILE A 141 9.54 -32.73 -10.73
C ILE A 141 9.13 -32.74 -12.21
N ALA A 142 9.76 -31.87 -13.01
CA ALA A 142 9.63 -31.87 -14.46
C ALA A 142 10.83 -32.61 -15.08
N THR A 143 10.56 -33.62 -15.91
CA THR A 143 11.58 -34.48 -16.53
C THR A 143 12.04 -33.94 -17.88
N ILE A 144 11.21 -33.15 -18.56
CA ILE A 144 11.57 -32.53 -19.83
C ILE A 144 11.99 -31.08 -19.58
N GLN A 145 13.29 -30.85 -19.40
CA GLN A 145 13.90 -29.52 -19.37
C GLN A 145 14.32 -29.13 -20.78
N GLY A 146 13.58 -28.21 -21.39
CA GLY A 146 13.94 -27.58 -22.66
C GLY A 146 13.58 -26.10 -22.61
N ASP A 147 14.22 -25.29 -23.46
CA ASP A 147 14.17 -23.82 -23.47
C ASP A 147 12.76 -23.20 -23.63
N ASN A 148 11.76 -24.01 -23.97
CA ASN A 148 10.35 -23.66 -24.02
C ASN A 148 9.76 -23.71 -22.61
N PHE A 149 10.13 -22.74 -21.76
CA PHE A 149 9.86 -22.70 -20.32
C PHE A 149 8.49 -23.23 -19.92
N LYS A 150 8.51 -24.30 -19.10
CA LYS A 150 7.34 -25.00 -18.58
C LYS A 150 7.05 -24.53 -17.16
N ASN A 151 5.97 -23.80 -16.93
CA ASN A 151 5.51 -23.58 -15.57
C ASN A 151 4.84 -24.87 -15.09
N VAL A 152 5.46 -25.54 -14.12
CA VAL A 152 4.99 -26.81 -13.56
C VAL A 152 4.62 -26.59 -12.11
N GLU A 153 3.35 -26.80 -11.81
CA GLU A 153 2.76 -26.58 -10.51
C GLU A 153 1.96 -27.82 -10.11
N GLY A 154 1.86 -28.10 -8.83
CA GLY A 154 1.14 -29.27 -8.37
C GLY A 154 1.24 -29.43 -6.88
N GLU A 155 0.18 -29.98 -6.31
CA GLU A 155 0.06 -30.21 -4.89
C GLU A 155 -0.83 -31.44 -4.67
N ILE A 156 -0.37 -32.35 -3.80
CA ILE A 156 -1.15 -33.47 -3.32
C ILE A 156 -1.67 -33.10 -1.94
N PHE A 157 -2.98 -32.99 -1.81
CA PHE A 157 -3.64 -32.67 -0.55
C PHE A 157 -4.09 -33.94 0.16
N ASP A 158 -3.86 -33.98 1.47
CA ASP A 158 -4.35 -35.06 2.34
C ASP A 158 -5.82 -34.92 2.72
N ASN A 159 -6.40 -33.73 2.53
CA ASN A 159 -7.72 -33.38 3.03
C ASN A 159 -8.74 -33.25 1.89
N GLU A 160 -9.96 -33.69 2.17
CA GLU A 160 -11.09 -33.82 1.24
C GLU A 160 -11.63 -32.48 0.70
N SER A 161 -11.19 -31.35 1.25
CA SER A 161 -11.65 -30.01 0.86
C SER A 161 -10.94 -29.43 -0.38
N LYS A 162 -9.82 -30.02 -0.80
CA LYS A 162 -9.04 -29.55 -1.95
C LYS A 162 -8.67 -30.70 -2.87
N ASP A 163 -8.97 -30.54 -4.14
CA ASP A 163 -8.58 -31.49 -5.17
C ASP A 163 -7.06 -31.47 -5.37
N SER A 164 -6.45 -32.65 -5.38
CA SER A 164 -5.03 -32.79 -5.71
C SER A 164 -4.84 -32.57 -7.20
N TYR A 165 -3.79 -31.85 -7.60
CA TYR A 165 -3.59 -31.53 -9.00
C TYR A 165 -2.12 -31.49 -9.40
N LEU A 166 -1.90 -31.69 -10.69
CA LEU A 166 -0.64 -31.50 -11.38
C LEU A 166 -0.92 -30.72 -12.66
N GLN A 167 -0.27 -29.59 -12.83
CA GLN A 167 -0.48 -28.66 -13.93
C GLN A 167 0.85 -28.37 -14.62
N VAL A 168 0.86 -28.44 -15.95
CA VAL A 168 2.00 -28.08 -16.79
C VAL A 168 1.52 -27.08 -17.83
N THR A 169 2.24 -25.97 -17.97
CA THR A 169 2.00 -24.98 -19.02
C THR A 169 3.22 -24.89 -19.93
N TRP A 170 3.00 -25.01 -21.23
CA TRP A 170 4.01 -24.87 -22.27
C TRP A 170 3.77 -23.59 -23.05
N ASN A 171 4.84 -22.86 -23.30
CA ASN A 171 4.88 -21.81 -24.31
C ASN A 171 5.58 -22.34 -25.57
N ASP A 172 5.31 -21.73 -26.71
CA ASP A 172 6.02 -22.01 -27.96
C ASP A 172 5.96 -23.49 -28.38
N LEU A 173 4.77 -24.07 -28.34
CA LEU A 173 4.56 -25.47 -28.72
C LEU A 173 4.97 -25.71 -30.16
N LYS A 174 5.53 -26.89 -30.41
CA LYS A 174 5.92 -27.38 -31.73
C LYS A 174 4.96 -28.44 -32.22
N ARG A 175 4.82 -28.58 -33.54
CA ARG A 175 4.00 -29.66 -34.14
C ARG A 175 4.37 -31.07 -33.66
N SER A 176 5.65 -31.31 -33.36
CA SER A 176 6.15 -32.58 -32.81
C SER A 176 5.64 -32.92 -31.41
N GLU A 177 5.05 -31.96 -30.71
CA GLU A 177 4.45 -32.14 -29.38
C GLU A 177 2.94 -32.45 -29.47
N SER A 178 2.40 -32.62 -30.69
CA SER A 178 1.07 -33.20 -30.86
C SER A 178 1.08 -34.66 -30.43
N GLY A 179 0.00 -35.10 -29.80
CA GLY A 179 -0.16 -36.49 -29.42
C GLY A 179 -1.09 -36.69 -28.24
N LYS A 180 -1.06 -37.91 -27.72
CA LYS A 180 -1.81 -38.31 -26.52
C LYS A 180 -1.02 -37.99 -25.27
N TYR A 181 -1.69 -37.29 -24.37
CA TYR A 181 -1.24 -36.98 -23.03
C TYR A 181 -2.03 -37.82 -22.04
N PHE A 182 -1.33 -38.43 -21.10
CA PHE A 182 -1.92 -39.30 -20.10
C PHE A 182 -1.70 -38.70 -18.73
N CYS A 183 -2.75 -38.60 -17.93
CA CYS A 183 -2.59 -38.47 -16.50
C CYS A 183 -2.74 -39.84 -15.85
N GLU A 184 -1.80 -40.18 -14.98
CA GLU A 184 -1.83 -41.39 -14.19
C GLU A 184 -1.81 -41.03 -12.71
N ALA A 185 -2.74 -41.59 -11.94
CA ALA A 185 -2.82 -41.45 -10.49
C ALA A 185 -2.61 -42.80 -9.83
N TYR A 186 -1.75 -42.82 -8.82
CA TYR A 186 -1.43 -44.02 -8.06
C TYR A 186 -1.95 -43.88 -6.64
N VAL A 187 -2.82 -44.79 -6.24
CA VAL A 187 -3.62 -44.70 -5.03
C VAL A 187 -3.38 -45.94 -4.17
N ASN A 188 -3.05 -45.72 -2.90
CA ASN A 188 -2.96 -46.78 -1.91
C ASN A 188 -4.28 -46.86 -1.14
N HIS A 189 -4.85 -48.06 -1.06
CA HIS A 189 -5.99 -48.34 -0.20
C HIS A 189 -5.53 -48.76 1.19
N SER A 190 -6.40 -48.57 2.18
CA SER A 190 -6.16 -48.97 3.57
C SER A 190 -5.98 -50.48 3.76
N ASP A 191 -6.47 -51.30 2.82
CA ASP A 191 -6.29 -52.75 2.78
C ASP A 191 -4.92 -53.19 2.20
N GLY A 192 -4.07 -52.23 1.81
CA GLY A 192 -2.77 -52.47 1.18
C GLY A 192 -2.81 -52.67 -0.34
N ARG A 193 -4.00 -52.59 -0.96
CA ARG A 193 -4.15 -52.65 -2.42
C ARG A 193 -3.64 -51.37 -3.08
N PHE A 194 -3.09 -51.51 -4.28
CA PHE A 194 -2.59 -50.42 -5.10
C PHE A 194 -3.40 -50.32 -6.39
N ASP A 195 -4.09 -49.20 -6.56
CA ASP A 195 -4.89 -48.92 -7.74
C ASP A 195 -4.19 -47.86 -8.61
N LYS A 196 -4.13 -48.12 -9.91
CA LYS A 196 -3.66 -47.17 -10.93
C LYS A 196 -4.86 -46.68 -11.74
N MET A 197 -5.16 -45.39 -11.63
CA MET A 197 -6.14 -44.72 -12.47
C MET A 197 -5.40 -44.02 -13.61
N ASN A 198 -5.99 -44.00 -14.81
CA ASN A 198 -5.46 -43.22 -15.92
C ASN A 198 -6.58 -42.55 -16.71
N GLU A 199 -6.29 -41.37 -17.24
CA GLU A 199 -7.14 -40.62 -18.15
C GLU A 199 -6.28 -40.06 -19.28
N MET A 200 -6.88 -39.88 -20.46
CA MET A 200 -6.17 -39.46 -21.67
C MET A 200 -6.81 -38.24 -22.32
N LEU A 201 -5.96 -37.35 -22.80
CA LEU A 201 -6.31 -36.18 -23.61
C LEU A 201 -5.47 -36.20 -24.89
N THR A 202 -6.10 -35.94 -26.04
CA THR A 202 -5.38 -35.78 -27.30
C THR A 202 -5.23 -34.31 -27.62
N ILE A 203 -3.99 -33.87 -27.91
CA ILE A 203 -3.68 -32.50 -28.31
C ILE A 203 -3.17 -32.50 -29.74
N ILE A 204 -3.70 -31.60 -30.56
CA ILE A 204 -3.29 -31.41 -31.94
C ILE A 204 -2.68 -30.02 -32.08
N VAL A 205 -1.37 -29.95 -32.29
CA VAL A 205 -0.68 -28.71 -32.62
C VAL A 205 -0.69 -28.53 -34.13
N LYS A 206 -1.25 -27.42 -34.60
CA LYS A 206 -1.31 -27.06 -36.03
C LYS A 206 -0.43 -25.84 -36.29
N SER A 207 0.09 -25.75 -37.51
CA SER A 207 0.75 -24.51 -37.90
C SER A 207 -0.27 -23.38 -38.02
N PRO A 208 0.12 -22.16 -37.62
CA PRO A 208 -0.68 -20.97 -37.80
C PRO A 208 -1.12 -20.80 -39.25
N THR A 209 -2.37 -20.42 -39.41
CA THR A 209 -2.85 -19.91 -40.69
C THR A 209 -2.50 -18.43 -40.83
N PHE A 210 -2.63 -17.90 -42.05
CA PHE A 210 -2.49 -16.46 -42.26
C PHE A 210 -3.48 -15.64 -41.41
N ASP A 211 -4.71 -16.12 -41.21
CA ASP A 211 -5.72 -15.46 -40.37
C ASP A 211 -5.29 -15.39 -38.89
N ASP A 212 -4.67 -16.46 -38.37
CA ASP A 212 -4.15 -16.50 -37.01
C ASP A 212 -3.03 -15.46 -36.81
N LEU A 213 -2.12 -15.36 -37.79
CA LEU A 213 -1.07 -14.35 -37.76
C LEU A 213 -1.63 -12.92 -37.85
N VAL A 214 -2.65 -12.69 -38.67
CA VAL A 214 -3.33 -11.39 -38.75
C VAL A 214 -3.95 -11.00 -37.41
N LYS A 215 -4.59 -11.93 -36.69
CA LYS A 215 -5.14 -11.67 -35.34
C LYS A 215 -4.04 -11.28 -34.34
N VAL A 216 -2.90 -11.96 -34.37
CA VAL A 216 -1.75 -11.62 -33.51
C VAL A 216 -1.25 -10.22 -33.83
N ILE A 217 -1.07 -9.88 -35.11
CA ILE A 217 -0.63 -8.55 -35.54
C ILE A 217 -1.62 -7.47 -35.10
N GLN A 218 -2.93 -7.70 -35.27
CA GLN A 218 -3.96 -6.77 -34.80
C GLN A 218 -3.93 -6.58 -33.28
N LYS A 219 -3.70 -7.65 -32.51
CA LYS A 219 -3.55 -7.57 -31.04
C LYS A 219 -2.32 -6.75 -30.66
N LEU A 220 -1.17 -7.00 -31.31
CA LEU A 220 0.06 -6.26 -31.09
C LEU A 220 -0.07 -4.79 -31.49
N GLN A 221 -0.76 -4.49 -32.59
CA GLN A 221 -1.02 -3.12 -33.01
C GLN A 221 -1.88 -2.36 -31.98
N ARG A 222 -2.93 -2.98 -31.46
CA ARG A 222 -3.74 -2.38 -30.38
C ARG A 222 -2.91 -2.15 -29.12
N GLN A 223 -2.08 -3.12 -28.72
CA GLN A 223 -1.20 -2.97 -27.57
C GLN A 223 -0.20 -1.82 -27.78
N ALA A 224 0.37 -1.69 -28.98
CA ALA A 224 1.29 -0.61 -29.29
C ALA A 224 0.64 0.79 -29.20
N GLU A 225 -0.63 0.94 -29.60
CA GLU A 225 -1.35 2.20 -29.41
C GLU A 225 -1.64 2.50 -27.93
N VAL A 226 -1.99 1.48 -27.14
CA VAL A 226 -2.18 1.62 -25.68
C VAL A 226 -0.86 2.01 -24.99
N ASP A 227 0.24 1.35 -25.35
CA ASP A 227 1.56 1.62 -24.79
C ASP A 227 2.02 3.03 -25.16
N LYS A 228 1.76 3.47 -26.39
CA LYS A 228 2.05 4.83 -26.86
C LYS A 228 1.31 5.89 -26.05
N GLU A 229 0.02 5.69 -25.75
CA GLU A 229 -0.73 6.62 -24.91
C GLU A 229 -0.21 6.61 -23.47
N THR A 230 0.10 5.44 -22.93
CA THR A 230 0.70 5.31 -21.59
C THR A 230 2.04 6.05 -21.49
N VAL A 231 2.89 5.94 -22.52
CA VAL A 231 4.16 6.68 -22.59
C VAL A 231 3.91 8.18 -22.65
N ARG A 232 2.92 8.64 -23.42
CA ARG A 232 2.55 10.06 -23.50
C ARG A 232 2.08 10.62 -22.16
N GLU A 233 1.23 9.88 -21.45
CA GLU A 233 0.78 10.25 -20.10
C GLU A 233 1.96 10.33 -19.12
N ASN A 234 2.87 9.36 -19.17
CA ASN A 234 4.06 9.35 -18.31
C ASN A 234 5.00 10.52 -18.62
N GLN A 235 5.16 10.91 -19.89
CA GLN A 235 5.91 12.11 -20.27
C GLN A 235 5.29 13.37 -19.67
N HIS A 236 3.96 13.50 -19.68
CA HIS A 236 3.27 14.63 -19.06
C HIS A 236 3.51 14.65 -17.54
N LYS A 237 3.37 13.50 -16.86
CA LYS A 237 3.62 13.38 -15.41
C LYS A 237 5.05 13.79 -15.06
N ILE A 238 6.05 13.32 -15.82
CA ILE A 238 7.46 13.68 -15.63
C ILE A 238 7.65 15.19 -15.77
N LYS A 239 7.03 15.81 -16.78
CA LYS A 239 7.11 17.27 -16.96
C LYS A 239 6.53 18.03 -15.76
N THR A 240 5.38 17.61 -15.25
CA THR A 240 4.78 18.22 -14.04
C THR A 240 5.67 18.04 -12.81
N ILE A 241 6.29 16.87 -12.63
CA ILE A 241 7.24 16.63 -11.53
C ILE A 241 8.46 17.55 -11.65
N GLN A 242 8.96 17.77 -12.86
CA GLN A 242 10.09 18.68 -13.09
C GLN A 242 9.72 20.12 -12.71
N GLU A 243 8.54 20.60 -13.12
CA GLU A 243 8.05 21.94 -12.78
C GLU A 243 7.89 22.15 -11.26
N ASP A 244 7.37 21.14 -10.54
CA ASP A 244 7.28 21.17 -9.07
C ASP A 244 8.67 21.16 -8.40
N LEU A 245 9.61 20.37 -8.93
CA LEU A 245 10.98 20.33 -8.42
C LEU A 245 11.68 21.68 -8.60
N ASP A 246 11.53 22.30 -9.77
CA ASP A 246 12.10 23.62 -10.05
C ASP A 246 11.51 24.69 -9.11
N THR A 247 10.21 24.61 -8.82
CA THR A 247 9.54 25.50 -7.85
C THR A 247 10.10 25.33 -6.45
N LYS A 248 10.20 24.07 -5.95
CA LYS A 248 10.79 23.79 -4.63
C LYS A 248 12.23 24.23 -4.53
N GLN A 249 12.99 24.13 -5.61
CA GLN A 249 14.36 24.60 -5.65
C GLN A 249 14.43 26.12 -5.45
N GLN A 250 13.52 26.89 -6.03
CA GLN A 250 13.42 28.34 -5.80
C GLN A 250 13.01 28.65 -4.36
N ASP A 251 12.05 27.93 -3.80
CA ASP A 251 11.64 28.10 -2.40
C ASP A 251 12.81 27.88 -1.43
N ILE A 252 13.64 26.85 -1.67
CA ILE A 252 14.84 26.58 -0.88
C ILE A 252 15.86 27.72 -0.99
N ILE A 253 16.04 28.28 -2.17
CA ILE A 253 16.93 29.44 -2.38
C ILE A 253 16.42 30.64 -1.58
N SER A 254 15.13 30.95 -1.65
CA SER A 254 14.51 32.04 -0.89
C SER A 254 14.68 31.85 0.62
N LEU A 255 14.40 30.64 1.14
CA LEU A 255 14.57 30.33 2.56
C LEU A 255 16.02 30.50 3.03
N LYS A 256 16.99 30.17 2.16
CA LYS A 256 18.41 30.37 2.47
C LYS A 256 18.76 31.85 2.57
N GLU A 257 18.19 32.71 1.74
CA GLU A 257 18.35 34.16 1.81
C GLU A 257 17.73 34.74 3.09
N ASP A 258 16.52 34.31 3.45
CA ASP A 258 15.84 34.71 4.69
C ASP A 258 16.64 34.30 5.94
N MET A 259 17.19 33.08 5.95
CA MET A 259 18.06 32.61 7.03
C MET A 259 19.35 33.43 7.15
N ASN A 260 19.94 33.84 6.03
CA ASN A 260 21.13 34.70 6.04
C ASN A 260 20.81 36.08 6.61
N THR A 261 19.66 36.66 6.23
CA THR A 261 19.18 37.95 6.77
C THR A 261 18.97 37.84 8.28
N THR A 262 18.23 36.82 8.73
CA THR A 262 18.00 36.55 10.16
C THR A 262 19.31 36.41 10.93
N LYS A 263 20.32 35.75 10.34
CA LYS A 263 21.65 35.62 10.94
C LYS A 263 22.33 36.98 11.12
N GLN A 264 22.24 37.88 10.14
CA GLN A 264 22.79 39.24 10.25
C GLN A 264 22.07 40.04 11.34
N ASP A 265 20.73 39.96 11.41
CA ASP A 265 19.96 40.64 12.45
C ASP A 265 20.36 40.18 13.86
N ILE A 266 20.54 38.86 14.05
CA ILE A 266 21.02 38.30 15.32
C ILE A 266 22.42 38.83 15.67
N MET A 267 23.32 38.95 14.68
CA MET A 267 24.64 39.52 14.90
C MET A 267 24.57 40.98 15.33
N SER A 268 23.73 41.79 14.68
CA SER A 268 23.52 43.20 15.05
C SER A 268 22.94 43.34 16.45
N ILE A 269 21.95 42.51 16.82
CA ILE A 269 21.37 42.51 18.17
C ILE A 269 22.43 42.16 19.22
N LYS A 270 23.34 41.22 18.91
CA LYS A 270 24.44 40.85 19.80
C LYS A 270 25.38 42.03 20.04
N GLU A 271 25.78 42.74 18.98
CA GLU A 271 26.66 43.92 19.08
C GLU A 271 26.00 45.05 19.90
N ASP A 272 24.71 45.30 19.70
CA ASP A 272 23.94 46.26 20.49
C ASP A 272 23.88 45.87 21.98
N LEU A 273 23.70 44.59 22.28
CA LEU A 273 23.67 44.08 23.65
C LEU A 273 25.03 44.22 24.33
N ASP A 274 26.12 43.88 23.62
CA ASP A 274 27.49 44.04 24.11
C ASP A 274 27.79 45.52 24.42
N THR A 275 27.38 46.44 23.54
CA THR A 275 27.50 47.89 23.74
C THR A 275 26.70 48.36 24.96
N LYS A 276 25.45 47.92 25.12
CA LYS A 276 24.63 48.25 26.30
C LYS A 276 25.23 47.71 27.58
N SER A 277 25.82 46.52 27.54
CA SER A 277 26.52 45.92 28.69
C SER A 277 27.70 46.80 29.13
N GLN A 278 28.53 47.26 28.20
CA GLN A 278 29.64 48.18 28.49
C GLN A 278 29.16 49.51 29.07
N ASN A 279 28.08 50.08 28.52
CA ASN A 279 27.50 51.30 29.05
C ASN A 279 27.00 51.12 30.51
N ILE A 280 26.37 49.99 30.83
CA ILE A 280 25.93 49.68 32.20
C ILE A 280 27.13 49.56 33.15
N LEU A 281 28.23 48.94 32.72
CA LEU A 281 29.46 48.86 33.52
C LEU A 281 30.02 50.25 33.80
N SER A 282 30.10 51.12 32.79
CA SER A 282 30.57 52.50 32.97
C SER A 282 29.66 53.31 33.91
N ILE A 283 28.33 53.16 33.79
CA ILE A 283 27.37 53.81 34.72
C ILE A 283 27.60 53.32 36.16
N ARG A 284 27.84 52.02 36.36
CA ARG A 284 28.13 51.45 37.67
C ARG A 284 29.41 52.05 38.26
N GLU A 285 30.49 52.11 37.49
CA GLU A 285 31.77 52.70 37.94
C GLU A 285 31.62 54.18 38.31
N ASN A 286 30.89 54.94 37.50
CA ASN A 286 30.58 56.34 37.78
C ASN A 286 29.74 56.50 39.05
N PHE A 287 28.75 55.61 39.26
CA PHE A 287 27.93 55.60 40.46
C PHE A 287 28.76 55.29 41.71
N ASP A 288 29.64 54.29 41.66
CA ASP A 288 30.53 53.92 42.77
C ASP A 288 31.50 55.06 43.10
N THR A 289 32.05 55.73 42.08
CA THR A 289 32.88 56.93 42.25
C THR A 289 32.10 58.07 42.93
N ASN A 290 30.88 58.36 42.46
CA ASN A 290 30.03 59.39 43.06
C ASN A 290 29.66 59.06 44.51
N LYS A 291 29.36 57.79 44.80
CA LYS A 291 29.12 57.31 46.16
C LYS A 291 30.34 57.54 47.05
N HIS A 292 31.55 57.24 46.58
CA HIS A 292 32.78 57.49 47.33
C HIS A 292 33.00 59.00 47.58
N ASN A 293 32.80 59.84 46.57
CA ASN A 293 32.90 61.29 46.70
C ASN A 293 31.90 61.85 47.73
N MET A 294 30.67 61.33 47.77
CA MET A 294 29.68 61.71 48.78
C MET A 294 30.12 61.33 50.20
N ILE A 295 30.75 60.18 50.40
CA ILE A 295 31.31 59.77 51.70
C ILE A 295 32.40 60.76 52.13
N ILE A 296 33.36 61.08 51.24
CA ILE A 296 34.42 62.07 51.53
C ILE A 296 33.82 63.43 51.89
N PHE A 297 32.81 63.89 51.16
CA PHE A 297 32.15 65.16 51.43
C PHE A 297 31.46 65.16 52.81
N GLN A 298 30.78 64.06 53.15
CA GLN A 298 30.15 63.88 54.46
C GLN A 298 31.18 63.90 55.60
N ASP A 299 32.33 63.25 55.42
CA ASP A 299 33.44 63.25 56.39
C ASP A 299 34.01 64.67 56.58
N ASN A 300 34.25 65.39 55.48
CA ASN A 300 34.72 66.77 55.50
C ASN A 300 33.74 67.71 56.21
N LEU A 301 32.44 67.57 55.96
CA LEU A 301 31.40 68.31 56.67
C LEU A 301 31.42 68.02 58.17
N THR A 302 31.49 66.74 58.54
CA THR A 302 31.54 66.29 59.94
C THR A 302 32.74 66.88 60.66
N MET A 303 33.92 66.86 60.02
CA MET A 303 35.15 67.47 60.54
C MET A 303 35.01 69.00 60.70
N THR A 304 34.42 69.67 59.70
CA THR A 304 34.21 71.13 59.76
C THR A 304 33.28 71.51 60.90
N VAL A 305 32.18 70.77 61.09
CA VAL A 305 31.24 70.97 62.21
C VAL A 305 31.95 70.76 63.55
N ALA A 306 32.77 69.70 63.69
CA ALA A 306 33.54 69.46 64.91
C ALA A 306 34.52 70.61 65.21
N ASN A 307 35.24 71.10 64.19
CA ASN A 307 36.16 72.24 64.32
C ASN A 307 35.43 73.52 64.73
N LEU A 308 34.28 73.84 64.12
CA LEU A 308 33.46 74.99 64.48
C LEU A 308 32.91 74.88 65.91
N SER A 309 32.48 73.68 66.33
CA SER A 309 32.03 73.42 67.69
C SER A 309 33.14 73.64 68.71
N ALA A 310 34.38 73.21 68.40
CA ALA A 310 35.53 73.43 69.27
C ALA A 310 35.86 74.93 69.39
N ALA A 311 35.91 75.66 68.27
CA ALA A 311 36.15 77.11 68.28
C ALA A 311 35.07 77.88 69.04
N LEU A 312 33.80 77.46 68.94
CA LEU A 312 32.72 78.06 69.72
C LEU A 312 32.92 77.86 71.22
N MET A 313 33.29 76.65 71.67
CA MET A 313 33.60 76.40 73.08
C MET A 313 34.76 77.25 73.60
N GLU A 314 35.79 77.49 72.80
CA GLU A 314 36.89 78.39 73.16
C GLU A 314 36.41 79.83 73.35
N VAL A 315 35.57 80.34 72.43
CA VAL A 315 34.99 81.69 72.53
C VAL A 315 34.10 81.81 73.77
N GLU A 316 33.20 80.86 74.00
CA GLU A 316 32.35 80.86 75.21
C GLU A 316 33.17 80.83 76.50
N ASN A 317 34.24 80.04 76.55
CA ASN A 317 35.12 79.97 77.70
C ASN A 317 35.87 81.29 77.93
N SER A 318 36.39 81.90 76.87
CA SER A 318 37.04 83.22 76.94
C SER A 318 36.07 84.31 77.44
N GLY A 319 34.81 84.30 77.00
CA GLY A 319 33.76 85.19 77.47
C GLY A 319 33.44 85.03 78.97
N LYS A 320 33.38 83.79 79.47
CA LYS A 320 33.22 83.52 80.92
C LYS A 320 34.38 84.09 81.73
N VAL A 321 35.63 83.91 81.26
CA VAL A 321 36.82 84.48 81.92
C VAL A 321 36.78 86.01 81.94
N PHE A 322 36.44 86.64 80.82
CA PHE A 322 36.32 88.10 80.73
C PHE A 322 35.23 88.65 81.66
N THR A 323 34.08 87.97 81.72
CA THR A 323 32.99 88.33 82.64
C THR A 323 33.43 88.23 84.10
N PHE A 324 34.13 87.15 84.47
CA PHE A 324 34.70 87.00 85.81
C PHE A 324 35.70 88.11 86.15
N TYR A 325 36.54 88.52 85.19
CA TYR A 325 37.51 89.61 85.36
C TYR A 325 36.82 90.96 85.55
N ILE A 326 35.79 91.29 84.75
CA ILE A 326 34.99 92.51 84.91
C ILE A 326 34.32 92.55 86.27
N ILE A 327 33.64 91.47 86.69
CA ILE A 327 32.98 91.40 88.00
C ILE A 327 34.00 91.64 89.12
N SER A 328 35.17 91.00 89.04
CA SER A 328 36.25 91.16 90.03
C SER A 328 36.78 92.61 90.10
N LEU A 329 36.99 93.25 88.95
CA LEU A 329 37.38 94.67 88.89
C LEU A 329 36.32 95.59 89.48
N TYR A 330 35.04 95.32 89.19
CA TYR A 330 33.92 96.08 89.73
C TYR A 330 33.87 96.01 91.26
N SER A 331 34.00 94.81 91.83
CA SER A 331 34.06 94.61 93.29
C SER A 331 35.28 95.29 93.93
N LEU A 332 36.45 95.30 93.27
CA LEU A 332 37.63 96.03 93.76
C LEU A 332 37.41 97.56 93.74
N CYS A 333 36.72 98.06 92.72
CA CYS A 333 36.39 99.48 92.61
C CYS A 333 35.39 99.91 93.69
N GLU A 334 34.35 99.11 93.96
CA GLU A 334 33.44 99.34 95.09
C GLU A 334 34.17 99.34 96.43
N ALA A 335 35.10 98.39 96.66
CA ALA A 335 35.91 98.35 97.87
C ALA A 335 36.83 99.58 98.04
N TYR A 336 37.31 100.18 96.95
CA TYR A 336 38.14 101.39 96.98
C TYR A 336 37.33 102.67 97.26
N ILE A 337 36.06 102.72 96.85
CA ILE A 337 35.17 103.89 97.08
C ILE A 337 34.64 103.92 98.53
N LEU A 338 34.56 102.76 99.21
CA LEU A 338 34.01 102.61 100.56
C LEU A 338 35.05 102.74 101.70
N ASN A 339 36.32 102.91 101.38
CA ASN A 339 37.43 103.22 102.32
C ASN A 339 37.87 104.67 102.14
#